data_AF-A0A1G8YHB1-F1
#
_entry.id   AF-A0A1G8YHB1-F1
#
_cell.length_a   1.000
_cell.length_b   1.000
_cell.length_c   1.000
_cell.angle_alpha   90.00
_cell.angle_beta   90.00
_cell.angle_gamma   90.00
#
_symmetry.space_group_name_H-M   'P 1'
#
loop_
_entity.id
_entity.type
_entity.pdbx_description
1 polymer ?
#
loop_
_entity_poly.entity_id
_entity_poly.type
_entity_poly.pdbx_seq_one_letter_code
_entity_poly.pdbx_strand_id
1 'polypeptide(L)'
;MLRPAELERGVATDILTGEVTCVTDVKGGIFGEGVLRFYENGTLLSHNLRREIRTHSNDPLSAFFKLHLEYEMGLAGWLSASALYTDMTCDAETFYLKARMRVTLSGEDVMDSPHAVNDAQPFGMRWFRFFGGPQRFDESFPNEKRRFPERSPRRM
;
A
#
# COMPACT_ATOMS: atom_id res chain seq x y z
N MET A 1 17.19 -4.83 -12.93
CA MET A 1 16.73 -4.34 -14.25
C MET A 1 15.54 -3.43 -13.99
N LEU A 2 15.59 -2.15 -14.40
CA LEU A 2 14.47 -1.21 -14.23
C LEU A 2 13.33 -1.64 -15.17
N ARG A 3 12.11 -1.82 -14.64
CA ARG A 3 10.93 -2.15 -15.46
C ARG A 3 10.21 -0.86 -15.83
N PRO A 4 9.74 -0.71 -17.08
CA PRO A 4 8.93 0.44 -17.48
C PRO A 4 7.62 0.47 -16.67
N ALA A 5 7.08 1.67 -16.48
CA ALA A 5 5.75 1.82 -15.92
C ALA A 5 4.71 1.36 -16.92
N GLU A 6 3.70 0.66 -16.41
CA GLU A 6 2.49 0.36 -17.15
C GLU A 6 1.30 0.85 -16.33
N LEU A 7 0.40 1.60 -16.95
CA LEU A 7 -0.87 1.97 -16.36
C LEU A 7 -1.97 1.56 -17.34
N GLU A 8 -2.83 0.67 -16.88
CA GLU A 8 -4.06 0.30 -17.57
C GLU A 8 -5.24 0.70 -16.70
N ARG A 9 -6.23 1.37 -17.31
CA ARG A 9 -7.53 1.59 -16.68
C ARG A 9 -8.62 1.16 -17.64
N GLY A 10 -9.39 0.16 -17.22
CA GLY A 10 -10.55 -0.34 -17.93
C GLY A 10 -11.84 0.00 -17.17
N VAL A 11 -12.88 0.36 -17.92
CA VAL A 11 -14.24 0.50 -17.41
C VAL A 11 -15.14 -0.38 -18.27
N ALA A 12 -15.87 -1.28 -17.62
CA ALA A 12 -16.85 -2.16 -18.25
C ALA A 12 -18.22 -1.91 -17.61
N THR A 13 -19.25 -1.87 -18.45
CA THR A 13 -20.65 -1.78 -18.01
C THR A 13 -21.37 -3.02 -18.49
N ASP A 14 -21.95 -3.77 -17.57
CA ASP A 14 -22.93 -4.78 -17.90
C ASP A 14 -24.26 -4.08 -18.21
N ILE A 15 -24.67 -4.12 -19.48
CA ILE A 15 -25.89 -3.45 -19.94
C ILE A 15 -27.19 -4.14 -19.48
N LEU A 16 -27.13 -5.39 -19.05
CA LEU A 16 -28.29 -6.14 -18.58
C LEU A 16 -28.56 -5.85 -17.11
N THR A 17 -27.51 -5.82 -16.30
CA THR A 17 -27.62 -5.55 -14.87
C THR A 17 -27.53 -4.08 -14.55
N GLY A 18 -26.68 -3.31 -15.26
CA GLY A 18 -26.32 -1.93 -14.92
C GLY A 18 -25.09 -1.84 -14.01
N GLU A 19 -24.42 -2.95 -13.71
CA GLU A 19 -23.17 -2.95 -12.94
C GLU A 19 -22.04 -2.31 -13.75
N VAL A 20 -21.28 -1.42 -13.10
CA VAL A 20 -20.07 -0.80 -13.65
C VAL A 20 -18.86 -1.33 -12.89
N THR A 21 -17.93 -1.95 -13.61
CA THR A 21 -16.64 -2.41 -13.09
C THR A 21 -15.53 -1.51 -13.61
N CYS A 22 -14.75 -0.91 -12.70
CA CYS A 22 -13.54 -0.16 -13.02
C CYS A 22 -12.31 -0.88 -12.46
N VAL A 23 -11.39 -1.26 -13.35
CA VAL A 23 -10.11 -1.87 -12.97
C VAL A 23 -9.00 -0.88 -13.27
N THR A 24 -8.13 -0.62 -12.30
CA THR A 24 -6.87 0.13 -12.47
C THR A 24 -5.72 -0.82 -12.16
N ASP A 25 -4.83 -1.07 -13.11
CA ASP A 25 -3.63 -1.88 -12.96
C ASP A 25 -2.41 -0.99 -13.23
N VAL A 26 -1.55 -0.83 -12.23
CA VAL A 26 -0.35 0.00 -12.26
C VAL A 26 0.82 -0.89 -11.90
N LYS A 27 1.81 -0.93 -12.78
CA LYS A 27 3.09 -1.61 -12.53
C LYS A 27 4.20 -0.58 -12.63
N GLY A 28 5.12 -0.61 -11.68
CA GLY A 28 6.31 0.24 -11.69
C GLY A 28 5.96 1.72 -11.52
N GLY A 29 5.41 2.13 -10.38
CA GLY A 29 5.49 3.53 -9.96
C GLY A 29 4.18 4.32 -9.98
N ILE A 30 4.10 5.31 -9.10
CA ILE A 30 2.94 6.18 -8.86
C ILE A 30 2.72 7.21 -9.98
N PHE A 31 3.78 7.55 -10.74
CA PHE A 31 3.81 8.65 -11.69
C PHE A 31 3.98 8.22 -13.16
N GLY A 32 3.83 6.93 -13.49
CA GLY A 32 3.99 6.47 -14.87
C GLY A 32 5.45 6.36 -15.36
N GLU A 33 6.43 6.28 -14.44
CA GLU A 33 7.87 6.27 -14.77
C GLU A 33 8.64 4.96 -14.44
N GLY A 34 8.00 3.90 -13.98
CA GLY A 34 8.68 2.64 -13.68
C GLY A 34 9.18 2.57 -12.25
N VAL A 35 10.15 1.67 -12.01
CA VAL A 35 10.95 1.70 -10.79
C VAL A 35 11.73 3.02 -10.77
N LEU A 36 11.36 3.93 -9.89
CA LEU A 36 12.01 5.23 -9.74
C LEU A 36 13.36 5.03 -9.07
N ARG A 37 14.44 5.48 -9.71
CA ARG A 37 15.73 5.67 -9.06
C ARG A 37 15.88 7.14 -8.74
N PHE A 38 15.89 7.51 -7.46
CA PHE A 38 16.28 8.86 -7.07
C PHE A 38 17.78 9.02 -7.33
N TYR A 39 18.10 9.75 -8.40
CA TYR A 39 19.44 9.79 -9.03
C TYR A 39 20.56 10.24 -8.08
N GLU A 40 20.26 11.03 -7.06
CA GLU A 40 21.29 11.64 -6.21
C GLU A 40 21.77 10.75 -5.05
N ASN A 41 20.90 9.89 -4.50
CA ASN A 41 21.23 9.02 -3.36
C ASN A 41 21.20 7.52 -3.70
N GLY A 42 20.71 7.14 -4.89
CA GLY A 42 20.66 5.75 -5.34
C GLY A 42 19.47 4.95 -4.80
N THR A 43 18.51 5.61 -4.14
CA THR A 43 17.29 4.96 -3.65
C THR A 43 16.46 4.44 -4.83
N LEU A 44 16.05 3.18 -4.73
CA LEU A 44 15.08 2.53 -5.61
C LEU A 44 13.70 2.59 -4.97
N LEU A 45 12.69 2.86 -5.78
CA LEU A 45 11.29 2.83 -5.38
C LEU A 45 10.48 2.10 -6.46
N SER A 46 9.70 1.12 -6.04
CA SER A 46 8.71 0.43 -6.87
C SER A 46 7.34 0.54 -6.20
N HIS A 47 6.30 0.72 -7.01
CA HIS A 47 4.93 0.78 -6.54
C HIS A 47 4.02 0.08 -7.56
N ASN A 48 3.44 -1.04 -7.20
CA ASN A 48 2.48 -1.77 -8.02
C ASN A 48 1.12 -1.71 -7.36
N LEU A 49 0.06 -1.50 -8.13
CA LEU A 49 -1.30 -1.38 -7.63
C LEU A 49 -2.27 -2.01 -8.62
N ARG A 50 -3.03 -3.01 -8.17
CA ARG A 50 -4.23 -3.45 -8.87
C ARG A 50 -5.44 -3.16 -8.00
N ARG A 51 -6.35 -2.34 -8.52
CA ARG A 51 -7.60 -1.96 -7.87
C ARG A 51 -8.79 -2.32 -8.75
N GLU A 52 -9.82 -2.88 -8.15
CA GLU A 52 -11.12 -3.13 -8.75
C GLU A 52 -12.20 -2.42 -7.94
N ILE A 53 -13.10 -1.71 -8.62
CA ILE A 53 -14.27 -1.06 -8.04
C ILE A 53 -15.48 -1.56 -8.83
N ARG A 54 -16.49 -2.07 -8.13
CA ARG A 54 -17.80 -2.42 -8.71
C ARG A 54 -18.87 -1.59 -8.05
N THR A 55 -19.76 -1.01 -8.87
CA THR A 55 -20.85 -0.15 -8.44
C THR A 55 -22.09 -0.38 -9.28
N HIS A 56 -23.26 -0.22 -8.69
CA HIS A 56 -24.53 -0.30 -9.40
C HIS A 56 -25.36 0.95 -9.08
N SER A 57 -25.84 1.65 -10.11
CA SER A 57 -26.49 2.96 -9.90
C SER A 57 -27.79 2.88 -9.09
N ASN A 58 -28.48 1.73 -9.16
CA ASN A 58 -29.76 1.52 -8.49
C ASN A 58 -29.62 0.73 -7.18
N ASP A 59 -28.40 0.29 -6.84
CA ASP A 59 -28.12 -0.43 -5.60
C ASP A 59 -26.74 -0.01 -5.04
N PRO A 60 -26.69 1.08 -4.25
CA PRO A 60 -25.45 1.52 -3.65
C PRO A 60 -24.87 0.53 -2.63
N LEU A 61 -25.68 -0.41 -2.12
CA LEU A 61 -25.24 -1.42 -1.15
C LEU A 61 -24.52 -2.58 -1.83
N SER A 62 -24.60 -2.70 -3.16
CA SER A 62 -23.81 -3.64 -3.94
C SER A 62 -22.37 -3.17 -4.17
N ALA A 63 -21.96 -2.02 -3.62
CA ALA A 63 -20.63 -1.46 -3.85
C ALA A 63 -19.54 -2.38 -3.31
N PHE A 64 -18.55 -2.64 -4.15
CA PHE A 64 -17.42 -3.51 -3.83
C PHE A 64 -16.10 -2.84 -4.24
N PHE A 65 -15.09 -3.03 -3.41
CA PHE A 65 -13.73 -2.56 -3.67
C PHE A 65 -12.73 -3.65 -3.34
N LYS A 66 -11.73 -3.83 -4.20
CA LYS A 66 -10.59 -4.72 -3.98
C LYS A 66 -9.30 -4.02 -4.36
N LEU A 67 -8.28 -4.17 -3.52
CA LEU A 67 -6.96 -3.61 -3.74
C LEU A 67 -5.89 -4.64 -3.45
N HIS A 68 -4.92 -4.72 -4.36
CA HIS A 68 -3.60 -5.28 -4.11
C HIS A 68 -2.58 -4.18 -4.37
N LEU A 69 -1.80 -3.84 -3.35
CA LEU A 69 -0.78 -2.81 -3.41
C LEU A 69 0.55 -3.40 -2.95
N GLU A 70 1.59 -3.23 -3.75
CA GLU A 70 2.97 -3.56 -3.39
C GLU A 70 3.82 -2.31 -3.45
N TYR A 71 4.66 -2.10 -2.44
CA TYR A 71 5.59 -0.99 -2.40
C TYR A 71 6.96 -1.51 -1.98
N GLU A 72 7.98 -1.16 -2.75
CA GLU A 72 9.37 -1.45 -2.41
C GLU A 72 10.16 -0.16 -2.39
N MET A 73 10.99 0.01 -1.38
CA MET A 73 11.87 1.17 -1.27
C MET A 73 13.17 0.76 -0.59
N GLY A 74 14.30 1.12 -1.19
CA GLY A 74 15.58 0.68 -0.66
C GLY A 74 16.80 1.38 -1.24
N LEU A 75 17.92 1.23 -0.55
CA LEU A 75 19.28 1.50 -1.01
C LEU A 75 20.09 0.20 -0.98
N ALA A 76 21.32 0.22 -1.50
CA ALA A 76 22.22 -0.92 -1.33
C ALA A 76 22.39 -1.25 0.16
N GLY A 77 22.09 -2.50 0.55
CA GLY A 77 22.16 -2.97 1.94
C GLY A 77 20.92 -2.70 2.80
N TRP A 78 19.88 -2.03 2.27
CA TRP A 78 18.63 -1.78 2.99
C TRP A 78 17.44 -1.79 2.02
N LEU A 79 16.50 -2.72 2.21
CA LEU A 79 15.29 -2.79 1.39
C LEU A 79 14.07 -2.95 2.30
N SER A 80 13.12 -2.04 2.21
CA SER A 80 11.78 -2.24 2.73
C SER A 80 10.87 -2.71 1.60
N ALA A 81 10.04 -3.72 1.88
CA ALA A 81 8.95 -4.08 0.99
C ALA A 81 7.66 -4.24 1.80
N SER A 82 6.54 -3.82 1.24
CA SER A 82 5.23 -4.02 1.82
C SER A 82 4.22 -4.46 0.78
N ALA A 83 3.33 -5.35 1.19
CA ALA A 83 2.21 -5.80 0.39
C ALA A 83 0.93 -5.64 1.22
N LEU A 84 -0.05 -4.92 0.67
CA LEU A 84 -1.36 -4.69 1.27
C LEU A 84 -2.43 -5.29 0.35
N TYR A 85 -3.33 -6.04 0.96
CA TYR A 85 -4.49 -6.58 0.29
C TYR A 85 -5.72 -6.13 1.04
N THR A 86 -6.69 -5.58 0.33
CA THR A 86 -7.96 -5.20 0.93
C THR A 86 -9.14 -5.62 0.07
N ASP A 87 -10.22 -5.99 0.75
CA ASP A 87 -11.54 -6.18 0.19
C ASP A 87 -12.52 -5.35 1.04
N MET A 88 -13.41 -4.62 0.39
CA MET A 88 -14.41 -3.79 1.06
C MET A 88 -15.79 -3.95 0.42
N THR A 89 -16.79 -4.07 1.28
CA THR A 89 -18.23 -4.09 0.95
C THR A 89 -18.97 -3.12 1.88
N CYS A 90 -20.28 -2.93 1.69
CA CYS A 90 -21.10 -2.16 2.61
C CYS A 90 -22.49 -2.75 2.80
N ASP A 91 -23.17 -2.28 3.85
CA ASP A 91 -24.62 -2.28 3.95
C ASP A 91 -25.11 -0.84 4.14
N ALA A 92 -26.37 -0.66 4.53
CA ALA A 92 -26.99 0.66 4.70
C ALA A 92 -26.30 1.55 5.75
N GLU A 93 -25.58 0.97 6.70
CA GLU A 93 -25.05 1.66 7.87
C GLU A 93 -23.53 1.55 8.02
N THR A 94 -22.93 0.57 7.35
CA THR A 94 -21.57 0.11 7.64
C THR A 94 -20.77 -0.19 6.38
N PHE A 95 -19.50 0.25 6.36
CA PHE A 95 -18.49 -0.30 5.45
C PHE A 95 -17.71 -1.42 6.15
N TYR A 96 -17.64 -2.57 5.50
CA TYR A 96 -16.88 -3.72 5.95
C TYR A 96 -15.56 -3.77 5.21
N LEU A 97 -14.45 -3.56 5.91
CA LEU A 97 -13.12 -3.64 5.33
C LEU A 97 -12.34 -4.81 5.93
N LYS A 98 -11.86 -5.68 5.04
CA LYS A 98 -10.93 -6.76 5.37
C LYS A 98 -9.58 -6.40 4.78
N ALA A 99 -8.54 -6.37 5.60
CA ALA A 99 -7.19 -6.05 5.16
C ALA A 99 -6.18 -7.08 5.65
N ARG A 100 -5.17 -7.39 4.85
CA ARG A 100 -3.96 -8.08 5.31
C ARG A 100 -2.74 -7.32 4.81
N MET A 101 -1.70 -7.26 5.63
CA MET A 101 -0.48 -6.56 5.29
C MET A 101 0.74 -7.38 5.70
N ARG A 102 1.71 -7.47 4.80
CA ARG A 102 3.03 -8.05 5.04
C ARG A 102 4.08 -6.98 4.83
N VAL A 103 5.05 -6.88 5.73
CA VAL A 103 6.19 -5.96 5.61
C VAL A 103 7.47 -6.72 5.86
N THR A 104 8.43 -6.56 4.95
CA THR A 104 9.78 -7.07 5.09
C THR A 104 10.79 -5.94 5.18
N LEU A 105 11.86 -6.19 5.95
CA LEU A 105 13.03 -5.36 6.03
C LEU A 105 14.26 -6.22 5.74
N SER A 106 14.97 -5.89 4.67
CA SER A 106 16.13 -6.63 4.18
C SER A 106 15.87 -8.14 4.00
N GLY A 107 14.62 -8.48 3.64
CA GLY A 107 14.16 -9.85 3.42
C GLY A 107 13.56 -10.54 4.65
N GLU A 108 13.66 -9.93 5.84
CA GLU A 108 13.07 -10.47 7.07
C GLU A 108 11.67 -9.92 7.30
N ASP A 109 10.71 -10.78 7.63
CA ASP A 109 9.35 -10.36 8.00
C ASP A 109 9.37 -9.60 9.32
N VAL A 110 9.09 -8.29 9.26
CA VAL A 110 8.99 -7.43 10.44
C VAL A 110 7.54 -7.16 10.84
N MET A 111 6.59 -7.42 9.94
CA MET A 111 5.17 -7.43 10.24
C MET A 111 4.44 -8.42 9.34
N ASP A 112 3.64 -9.27 9.95
CA ASP A 112 2.64 -10.07 9.27
C ASP A 112 1.33 -9.92 10.03
N SER A 113 0.38 -9.18 9.45
CA SER A 113 -0.95 -8.99 10.01
C SER A 113 -1.94 -9.85 9.24
N PRO A 114 -2.30 -11.04 9.76
CA PRO A 114 -3.35 -11.86 9.17
C PRO A 114 -4.70 -11.17 9.40
N HIS A 115 -5.45 -10.97 8.32
CA HIS A 115 -6.83 -10.47 8.26
C HIS A 115 -7.27 -9.57 9.43
N ALA A 116 -7.00 -8.28 9.36
CA ALA A 116 -7.73 -7.28 10.13
C ALA A 116 -9.12 -7.12 9.50
N VAL A 117 -10.15 -7.63 10.18
CA VAL A 117 -11.55 -7.26 9.93
C VAL A 117 -11.84 -6.07 10.83
N ASN A 118 -12.24 -4.94 10.26
CA ASN A 118 -12.79 -3.87 11.07
C ASN A 118 -14.23 -4.27 11.42
N ASP A 119 -14.50 -4.59 12.68
CA ASP A 119 -15.87 -4.67 13.18
C ASP A 119 -16.44 -3.24 13.17
N ALA A 120 -17.32 -2.98 12.20
CA ALA A 120 -18.21 -1.83 12.08
C ALA A 120 -17.61 -0.44 12.34
N GLN A 121 -17.40 0.33 11.28
CA GLN A 121 -17.26 1.79 11.42
C GLN A 121 -18.57 2.46 11.00
N PRO A 122 -19.39 2.98 11.95
CA PRO A 122 -20.40 3.96 11.61
C PRO A 122 -19.71 5.22 11.07
N PHE A 123 -20.39 5.97 10.21
CA PHE A 123 -19.91 7.24 9.63
C PHE A 123 -19.28 8.16 10.68
N GLY A 124 -17.97 8.07 10.89
CA GLY A 124 -17.26 8.74 11.98
C GLY A 124 -15.86 8.17 12.17
N MET A 125 -14.86 8.92 11.74
CA MET A 125 -13.43 8.57 11.74
C MET A 125 -12.95 7.90 13.05
N ARG A 126 -12.46 6.65 12.98
CA ARG A 126 -11.58 6.08 14.02
C ARG A 126 -10.53 5.13 13.43
N TRP A 127 -9.29 5.30 13.87
CA TRP A 127 -8.08 4.60 13.41
C TRP A 127 -8.18 3.06 13.48
N PHE A 128 -7.57 2.40 12.49
CA PHE A 128 -7.43 0.95 12.37
C PHE A 128 -6.90 0.31 13.67
N ARG A 129 -7.56 -0.75 14.15
CA ARG A 129 -7.02 -1.64 15.19
C ARG A 129 -6.58 -2.94 14.55
N PHE A 130 -5.27 -3.14 14.44
CA PHE A 130 -4.71 -4.44 14.09
C PHE A 130 -4.91 -5.37 15.29
N PHE A 131 -5.53 -6.54 15.10
CA PHE A 131 -5.58 -7.59 16.13
C PHE A 131 -4.22 -8.31 16.18
N GLY A 132 -3.23 -7.60 16.72
CA GLY A 132 -2.14 -8.16 17.50
C GLY A 132 -2.16 -7.38 18.82
N GLY A 133 -1.91 -8.03 19.95
CA GLY A 133 -1.75 -7.30 21.23
C GLY A 133 -0.76 -6.13 21.09
N PRO A 134 -0.72 -5.18 22.03
CA PRO A 134 0.11 -3.99 21.91
C PRO A 134 1.56 -4.40 21.69
N GLN A 135 2.02 -4.38 20.44
CA GLN A 135 3.44 -4.29 20.16
C GLN A 135 3.81 -2.87 20.60
N ARG A 136 4.29 -2.76 21.84
CA ARG A 136 5.11 -1.62 22.24
C ARG A 136 6.18 -1.52 21.16
N PHE A 137 6.17 -0.42 20.42
CA PHE A 137 7.37 0.03 19.77
C PHE A 137 8.40 0.14 20.90
N ASP A 138 9.38 -0.75 20.89
CA ASP A 138 10.44 -0.71 21.89
C ASP A 138 11.27 0.54 21.59
N GLU A 139 11.01 1.61 22.34
CA GLU A 139 11.77 2.85 22.30
C GLU A 139 13.22 2.67 22.82
N SER A 140 13.63 1.46 23.19
CA SER A 140 15.00 1.16 23.64
C SER A 140 16.03 1.02 22.52
N PHE A 141 15.70 1.32 21.27
CA PHE A 141 16.73 1.55 20.26
C PHE A 141 17.63 2.71 20.72
N PRO A 142 18.93 2.47 20.99
CA PRO A 142 19.80 3.54 21.45
C PRO A 142 19.90 4.59 20.35
N ASN A 143 19.52 5.82 20.67
CA ASN A 143 19.65 7.00 19.82
C ASN A 143 21.11 7.47 19.70
N GLU A 144 22.04 6.52 19.55
CA GLU A 144 23.48 6.75 19.55
C GLU A 144 24.10 6.06 18.32
N LYS A 145 23.78 6.61 17.14
CA LYS A 145 24.62 6.60 15.92
C LYS A 145 23.92 7.34 14.78
N ARG A 146 23.41 8.55 15.05
CA ARG A 146 23.23 9.59 14.01
C ARG A 146 24.39 10.57 14.08
N ARG A 147 25.62 10.09 13.86
CA ARG A 147 26.71 10.94 13.39
C ARG A 147 27.00 10.55 11.96
N PHE A 148 26.50 11.35 11.03
CA PHE A 148 27.14 11.46 9.72
C PHE A 148 28.59 11.90 9.96
N PRO A 149 29.60 11.34 9.27
CA PRO A 149 30.93 11.90 9.33
C PRO A 149 30.87 13.33 8.79
N GLU A 150 31.29 14.31 9.59
CA GLU A 150 31.47 15.68 9.13
C GLU A 150 32.37 15.66 7.88
N ARG A 151 31.88 16.26 6.78
CA ARG A 151 32.69 16.48 5.60
C ARG A 151 33.89 17.32 6.01
N SER A 152 35.10 16.77 5.90
CA SER A 152 36.33 17.55 5.99
C SER A 152 36.28 18.69 4.95
N PRO A 153 36.58 19.95 5.32
CA PRO A 153 36.66 21.02 4.34
C PRO A 153 37.82 20.71 3.38
N ARG A 154 37.50 20.61 2.08
CA ARG A 154 38.52 20.59 1.02
C ARG A 154 39.33 21.88 1.16
N ARG A 155 40.63 21.77 1.46
CA ARG A 155 41.58 22.85 1.18
C ARG A 155 41.90 22.80 -0.31
N MET A 156 41.89 24.00 -0.91
CA MET A 156 42.43 24.33 -2.23
C MET A 156 43.86 23.82 -2.39
#